data_AF-A0A0F4IQM9-F1
#
_entry.id   AF-A0A0F4IQM9-F1
#
_cell.length_a   1.000
_cell.length_b   1.000
_cell.length_c   1.000
_cell.angle_alpha   90.00
_cell.angle_beta   90.00
_cell.angle_gamma   90.00
#
_symmetry.space_group_name_H-M   'P 1'
#
loop_
_entity.id
_entity.type
_entity.pdbx_description
1 polymer ?
#
loop_
_entity_poly.entity_id
_entity_poly.type
_entity_poly.pdbx_seq_one_letter_code
_entity_poly.pdbx_strand_id
1 'polypeptide(L)'
;MVRAALASPRPEAAAAVPGAALRAVEEARPARTAGAAVAAAGGGDGAAADRLRAGVAGLSGAQWLGVHDALARHKGTLPALLADVPPPAPRADPGEVRPPVPRSVHATLALLLEHARPEQAAAALAAFPGRTRDALLGGGPLPGPVLVTAVTEHGDQAARATLAGHARLDSRILARLLSVGDAGVAAAVYRNPRCTTSLRRTLVRNLARVPMDAGLRAELTDGTRRLPATWLTPLLTSGDPELTLRALRSLETRGVVQRHALVRVWETVGPQALEALLDGPDVLRHLTVPVCRAVWKALAEEDGSGNGLHALREGGEPYEDPARLPALLATARGTSSLNALMSEPYAHDLAALAGTHARTPFMPKACEELARHEAADDAQRLAFRLSVLNEPWRAGGRRAGNTEPPERRLAREPLDDSAAKWAEGMAAAGLLDPAALIRTARPAVHAVAALSRLTERDLLTGAALDELRTLTEAHLGDRPEAWAALDTALPGHEGTLEDLITHAGRTPHPRPPH
;
A
#
# COMPACT_ATOMS: atom_id res chain seq x y z
N MET A 1 29.56 8.74 19.51
CA MET A 1 28.30 8.22 18.89
C MET A 1 27.99 6.80 19.34
N VAL A 2 28.93 5.84 19.24
CA VAL A 2 28.73 4.45 19.72
C VAL A 2 28.30 4.38 21.19
N ARG A 3 28.93 5.15 22.08
CA ARG A 3 28.49 5.27 23.49
C ARG A 3 27.07 5.82 23.65
N ALA A 4 26.63 6.74 22.79
CA ALA A 4 25.28 7.30 22.84
C ALA A 4 24.22 6.29 22.35
N ALA A 5 24.56 5.48 21.35
CA ALA A 5 23.72 4.35 20.93
C ALA A 5 23.58 3.30 22.02
N LEU A 6 24.65 3.01 22.79
CA LEU A 6 24.63 2.10 23.93
C LEU A 6 23.93 2.67 25.18
N ALA A 7 23.96 3.99 25.36
CA ALA A 7 23.31 4.71 26.47
C ALA A 7 21.81 4.98 26.22
N SER A 8 21.32 4.72 25.02
CA SER A 8 19.90 4.87 24.71
C SER A 8 19.11 3.84 25.52
N PRO A 9 18.11 4.25 26.32
CA PRO A 9 17.28 3.32 27.07
C PRO A 9 16.62 2.36 26.07
N ARG A 10 16.57 1.09 26.46
CA ARG A 10 15.86 0.04 25.74
C ARG A 10 14.53 0.62 25.23
N PRO A 11 14.20 0.56 23.92
CA PRO A 11 12.80 0.54 23.56
C PRO A 11 12.28 -0.76 24.15
N GLU A 12 11.81 -0.69 25.41
CA GLU A 12 10.85 -1.67 25.90
C GLU A 12 9.63 -1.49 25.01
N ALA A 13 9.63 -2.15 23.86
CA ALA A 13 8.44 -2.90 23.50
C ALA A 13 8.18 -3.74 24.74
N ALA A 14 7.29 -3.24 25.61
CA ALA A 14 6.98 -3.85 26.89
C ALA A 14 6.86 -5.33 26.63
N ALA A 15 7.82 -6.13 27.13
CA ALA A 15 7.87 -7.53 26.83
C ALA A 15 6.50 -8.07 27.21
N ALA A 16 5.74 -8.56 26.23
CA ALA A 16 4.33 -8.89 26.42
C ALA A 16 4.26 -9.84 27.60
N VAL A 17 3.71 -9.35 28.72
CA VAL A 17 3.64 -10.16 29.94
C VAL A 17 2.75 -11.34 29.60
N PRO A 18 3.23 -12.60 29.65
CA PRO A 18 2.45 -13.75 29.26
C PRO A 18 1.09 -13.76 29.99
N GLY A 19 -0.01 -13.90 29.25
CA GLY A 19 -1.37 -13.91 29.80
C GLY A 19 -1.94 -12.54 30.18
N ALA A 20 -1.26 -11.42 29.88
CA ALA A 20 -1.82 -10.08 30.06
C ALA A 20 -3.05 -9.84 29.16
N ALA A 21 -3.02 -10.35 27.93
CA ALA A 21 -4.13 -10.23 27.00
C ALA A 21 -5.37 -11.02 27.47
N LEU A 22 -5.16 -12.24 27.97
CA LEU A 22 -6.26 -13.05 28.52
C LEU A 22 -6.91 -12.36 29.73
N ARG A 23 -6.12 -11.88 30.68
CA ARG A 23 -6.63 -11.10 31.82
C ARG A 23 -7.38 -9.85 31.36
N ALA A 24 -6.87 -9.14 30.36
CA ALA A 24 -7.56 -7.99 29.78
C ALA A 24 -8.94 -8.37 29.19
N VAL A 25 -9.08 -9.54 28.55
CA VAL A 25 -10.38 -10.04 28.07
C VAL A 25 -11.32 -10.38 29.23
N GLU A 26 -10.81 -11.05 30.26
CA GLU A 26 -11.63 -11.59 31.36
C GLU A 26 -12.05 -10.56 32.40
N GLU A 27 -11.18 -9.59 32.69
CA GLU A 27 -11.31 -8.71 33.85
C GLU A 27 -11.68 -7.27 33.49
N ALA A 28 -11.50 -6.84 32.24
CA ALA A 28 -11.77 -5.46 31.84
C ALA A 28 -13.24 -5.07 32.08
N ARG A 29 -13.42 -3.96 32.82
CA ARG A 29 -14.72 -3.37 33.13
C ARG A 29 -14.67 -1.87 32.86
N PRO A 30 -15.68 -1.27 32.20
CA PRO A 30 -16.84 -1.93 31.56
C PRO A 30 -16.45 -2.71 30.30
N ALA A 31 -17.23 -3.71 29.90
CA ALA A 31 -16.92 -4.61 28.76
C ALA A 31 -16.40 -3.90 27.49
N ARG A 32 -16.92 -2.70 27.18
CA ARG A 32 -16.45 -1.86 26.07
C ARG A 32 -14.97 -1.43 26.13
N THR A 33 -14.25 -1.63 27.24
CA THR A 33 -12.83 -1.29 27.36
C THR A 33 -11.92 -2.46 27.05
N ALA A 34 -12.45 -3.68 26.86
CA ALA A 34 -11.65 -4.87 26.59
C ALA A 34 -10.76 -4.71 25.35
N GLY A 35 -11.29 -4.13 24.25
CA GLY A 35 -10.50 -3.86 23.05
C GLY A 35 -9.26 -3.00 23.31
N ALA A 36 -9.41 -1.94 24.11
CA ALA A 36 -8.31 -1.06 24.45
C ALA A 36 -7.31 -1.72 25.42
N ALA A 37 -7.81 -2.51 26.38
CA ALA A 37 -6.97 -3.22 27.34
C ALA A 37 -6.12 -4.31 26.67
N VAL A 38 -6.68 -5.06 25.72
CA VAL A 38 -5.93 -6.05 24.92
C VAL A 38 -4.88 -5.36 24.04
N ALA A 39 -5.21 -4.23 23.42
CA ALA A 39 -4.23 -3.46 22.66
C ALA A 39 -3.08 -2.97 23.54
N ALA A 40 -3.37 -2.47 24.75
CA ALA A 40 -2.37 -2.05 25.72
C ALA A 40 -1.49 -3.20 26.24
N ALA A 41 -2.01 -4.44 26.22
CA ALA A 41 -1.27 -5.65 26.59
C ALA A 41 -0.34 -6.17 25.47
N GLY A 42 -0.26 -5.48 24.32
CA GLY A 42 0.55 -5.89 23.17
C GLY A 42 -0.20 -6.74 22.14
N GLY A 43 -1.53 -6.84 22.23
CA GLY A 43 -2.37 -7.62 21.33
C GLY A 43 -2.84 -8.95 21.93
N GLY A 44 -3.65 -9.70 21.19
CA GLY A 44 -4.16 -11.00 21.62
C GLY A 44 -3.08 -12.08 21.58
N ASP A 45 -2.85 -12.75 22.71
CA ASP A 45 -2.10 -14.01 22.74
C ASP A 45 -3.02 -15.20 22.38
N GLY A 46 -2.44 -16.38 22.22
CA GLY A 46 -3.19 -17.58 21.80
C GLY A 46 -4.37 -17.89 22.73
N ALA A 47 -4.18 -17.75 24.04
CA ALA A 47 -5.22 -18.03 25.03
C ALA A 47 -6.36 -16.98 25.00
N ALA A 48 -6.03 -15.69 24.87
CA ALA A 48 -7.01 -14.63 24.68
C ALA A 48 -7.81 -14.84 23.39
N ALA A 49 -7.12 -15.23 22.30
CA ALA A 49 -7.76 -15.50 21.03
C ALA A 49 -8.75 -16.67 21.11
N ASP A 50 -8.38 -17.78 21.77
CA ASP A 50 -9.28 -18.92 21.99
C ASP A 50 -10.48 -18.54 22.86
N ARG A 51 -10.26 -17.73 23.90
CA ARG A 51 -11.34 -17.23 24.77
C ARG A 51 -12.33 -16.37 24.00
N LEU A 52 -11.85 -15.48 23.12
CA LEU A 52 -12.68 -14.62 22.28
C LEU A 52 -13.45 -15.45 21.25
N ARG A 53 -12.78 -16.38 20.54
CA ARG A 53 -13.42 -17.29 19.57
C ARG A 53 -14.56 -18.08 20.21
N ALA A 54 -14.34 -18.66 21.38
CA ALA A 54 -15.37 -19.40 22.11
C ALA A 54 -16.56 -18.51 22.49
N GLY A 55 -16.30 -17.25 22.87
CA GLY A 55 -17.35 -16.30 23.25
C GLY A 55 -18.23 -15.81 22.09
N VAL A 56 -17.69 -15.76 20.87
CA VAL A 56 -18.43 -15.33 19.67
C VAL A 56 -18.92 -16.50 18.81
N ALA A 57 -18.56 -17.73 19.17
CA ALA A 57 -18.91 -18.93 18.44
C ALA A 57 -20.45 -19.09 18.39
N GLY A 58 -20.99 -19.00 17.18
CA GLY A 58 -22.40 -19.30 16.93
C GLY A 58 -23.35 -18.09 17.06
N LEU A 59 -22.83 -16.89 17.33
CA LEU A 59 -23.65 -15.68 17.35
C LEU A 59 -24.27 -15.41 15.97
N SER A 60 -25.59 -15.28 15.95
CA SER A 60 -26.38 -14.82 14.80
C SER A 60 -26.31 -13.29 14.62
N GLY A 61 -26.72 -12.78 13.47
CA GLY A 61 -26.75 -11.33 13.21
C GLY A 61 -27.57 -10.54 14.24
N ALA A 62 -28.70 -11.10 14.71
CA ALA A 62 -29.50 -10.49 15.77
C ALA A 62 -28.75 -10.47 17.12
N GLN A 63 -28.06 -11.56 17.48
CA GLN A 63 -27.26 -11.58 18.71
C GLN A 63 -26.09 -10.60 18.63
N TRP A 64 -25.43 -10.46 17.48
CA TRP A 64 -24.40 -9.44 17.27
C TRP A 64 -24.94 -8.03 17.47
N LEU A 65 -26.13 -7.73 16.94
CA LEU A 65 -26.79 -6.44 17.15
C LEU A 65 -27.13 -6.21 18.64
N GLY A 66 -27.57 -7.26 19.35
CA GLY A 66 -27.76 -7.23 20.80
C GLY A 66 -26.47 -6.90 21.57
N VAL A 67 -25.35 -7.52 21.20
CA VAL A 67 -24.02 -7.20 21.76
C VAL A 67 -23.65 -5.74 21.50
N HIS A 68 -23.83 -5.24 20.27
CA HIS A 68 -23.57 -3.85 19.89
C HIS A 68 -24.37 -2.86 20.75
N ASP A 69 -25.69 -3.09 20.89
CA ASP A 69 -26.58 -2.18 21.61
C ASP A 69 -26.31 -2.17 23.12
N ALA A 70 -25.91 -3.31 23.69
CA ALA A 70 -25.63 -3.45 25.11
C ALA A 70 -24.23 -2.96 25.52
N LEU A 71 -23.23 -3.10 24.63
CA LEU A 71 -21.82 -2.79 24.91
C LEU A 71 -21.60 -1.39 25.53
N ALA A 72 -22.35 -0.39 25.08
CA ALA A 72 -22.19 0.97 25.57
C ALA A 72 -22.58 1.14 27.05
N ARG A 73 -23.54 0.33 27.54
CA ARG A 73 -24.18 0.45 28.87
C ARG A 73 -23.78 -0.67 29.83
N HIS A 74 -23.29 -1.80 29.32
CA HIS A 74 -22.91 -2.96 30.14
C HIS A 74 -21.68 -2.64 31.01
N LYS A 75 -21.86 -2.69 32.35
CA LYS A 75 -20.81 -2.37 33.34
C LYS A 75 -19.94 -3.58 33.72
N GLY A 76 -20.38 -4.79 33.40
CA GLY A 76 -19.67 -6.04 33.67
C GLY A 76 -18.54 -6.32 32.68
N THR A 77 -18.07 -7.56 32.66
CA THR A 77 -16.97 -8.02 31.81
C THR A 77 -17.46 -8.47 30.44
N LEU A 78 -16.58 -8.51 29.46
CA LEU A 78 -16.92 -8.95 28.11
C LEU A 78 -17.43 -10.41 28.07
N PRO A 79 -16.81 -11.39 28.77
CA PRO A 79 -17.35 -12.73 28.86
C PRO A 79 -18.76 -12.82 29.44
N ALA A 80 -19.08 -12.00 30.45
CA ALA A 80 -20.41 -11.98 31.05
C ALA A 80 -21.46 -11.49 30.04
N LEU A 81 -21.14 -10.47 29.25
CA LEU A 81 -22.02 -9.98 28.18
C LEU A 81 -22.23 -11.03 27.07
N LEU A 82 -21.18 -11.78 26.69
CA LEU A 82 -21.27 -12.79 25.64
C LEU A 82 -22.00 -14.08 26.10
N ALA A 83 -21.95 -14.39 27.40
CA ALA A 83 -22.67 -15.53 27.96
C ALA A 83 -24.18 -15.31 28.01
N ASP A 84 -24.62 -14.06 28.21
CA ASP A 84 -26.03 -13.67 28.28
C ASP A 84 -26.27 -12.45 27.39
N VAL A 85 -26.26 -12.70 26.07
CA VAL A 85 -26.45 -11.66 25.05
C VAL A 85 -27.91 -11.18 25.09
N PRO A 86 -28.17 -9.90 25.42
CA PRO A 86 -29.53 -9.38 25.43
C PRO A 86 -30.09 -9.28 24.01
N PRO A 87 -31.42 -9.30 23.84
CA PRO A 87 -32.04 -9.05 22.54
C PRO A 87 -31.69 -7.65 22.03
N PRO A 88 -31.66 -7.44 20.69
CA PRO A 88 -31.49 -6.12 20.09
C PRO A 88 -32.42 -5.08 20.69
N ALA A 89 -31.94 -3.84 20.82
CA ALA A 89 -32.81 -2.75 21.22
C ALA A 89 -33.88 -2.53 20.13
N PRO A 90 -35.11 -2.15 20.50
CA PRO A 90 -36.14 -1.80 19.53
C PRO A 90 -35.64 -0.69 18.58
N ARG A 91 -36.17 -0.65 17.36
CA ARG A 91 -35.84 0.42 16.41
C ARG A 91 -36.24 1.76 17.02
N ALA A 92 -35.37 2.76 16.85
CA ALA A 92 -35.66 4.13 17.28
C ALA A 92 -36.85 4.67 16.49
N ASP A 93 -37.71 5.44 17.15
CA ASP A 93 -38.81 6.09 16.46
C ASP A 93 -38.30 7.15 15.47
N PRO A 94 -39.04 7.44 14.39
CA PRO A 94 -38.67 8.50 13.45
C PRO A 94 -38.45 9.83 14.18
N GLY A 95 -37.21 10.34 14.14
CA GLY A 95 -36.83 11.60 14.79
C GLY A 95 -36.15 11.46 16.16
N GLU A 96 -36.09 10.26 16.74
CA GLU A 96 -35.37 10.01 17.99
C GLU A 96 -33.85 10.06 17.77
N VAL A 97 -33.19 11.04 18.38
CA VAL A 97 -31.73 11.19 18.30
C VAL A 97 -31.05 10.33 19.36
N ARG A 98 -30.47 9.21 18.95
CA ARG A 98 -29.61 8.41 19.84
C ARG A 98 -28.24 9.07 20.01
N PRO A 99 -27.68 9.08 21.23
CA PRO A 99 -26.32 9.55 21.45
C PRO A 99 -25.32 8.70 20.64
N PRO A 100 -24.22 9.30 20.15
CA PRO A 100 -23.22 8.57 19.38
C PRO A 100 -22.59 7.46 20.21
N VAL A 101 -22.36 6.32 19.57
CA VAL A 101 -21.71 5.16 20.18
C VAL A 101 -20.25 5.52 20.52
N PRO A 102 -19.77 5.27 21.76
CA PRO A 102 -18.39 5.56 22.14
C PRO A 102 -17.38 4.79 21.28
N ARG A 103 -16.23 5.41 20.97
CA ARG A 103 -15.14 4.75 20.19
C ARG A 103 -14.65 3.44 20.81
N SER A 104 -14.71 3.31 22.14
CA SER A 104 -14.33 2.08 22.85
C SER A 104 -15.22 0.89 22.49
N VAL A 105 -16.50 1.13 22.17
CA VAL A 105 -17.40 0.09 21.65
C VAL A 105 -16.91 -0.40 20.29
N HIS A 106 -16.56 0.50 19.36
CA HIS A 106 -16.03 0.10 18.06
C HIS A 106 -14.72 -0.67 18.18
N ALA A 107 -13.81 -0.26 19.06
CA ALA A 107 -12.56 -0.98 19.31
C ALA A 107 -12.81 -2.40 19.83
N THR A 108 -13.78 -2.57 20.73
CA THR A 108 -14.14 -3.89 21.27
C THR A 108 -14.89 -4.74 20.24
N LEU A 109 -15.78 -4.16 19.43
CA LEU A 109 -16.43 -4.86 18.33
C LEU A 109 -15.43 -5.31 17.26
N ALA A 110 -14.48 -4.46 16.89
CA ALA A 110 -13.41 -4.83 15.95
C ALA A 110 -12.59 -6.01 16.48
N LEU A 111 -12.22 -5.99 17.78
CA LEU A 111 -11.54 -7.12 18.43
C LEU A 111 -12.36 -8.42 18.33
N LEU A 112 -13.66 -8.36 18.65
CA LEU A 112 -14.54 -9.53 18.61
C LEU A 112 -14.71 -10.08 17.18
N LEU A 113 -14.93 -9.20 16.20
CA LEU A 113 -15.11 -9.59 14.80
C LEU A 113 -13.86 -10.23 14.22
N GLU A 114 -12.67 -9.78 14.63
CA GLU A 114 -11.39 -10.39 14.19
C GLU A 114 -11.21 -11.82 14.71
N HIS A 115 -11.99 -12.24 15.72
CA HIS A 115 -11.99 -13.58 16.28
C HIS A 115 -13.25 -14.39 15.92
N ALA A 116 -14.15 -13.82 15.12
CA ALA A 116 -15.30 -14.54 14.58
C ALA A 116 -14.92 -15.27 13.29
N ARG A 117 -15.71 -16.28 12.90
CA ARG A 117 -15.58 -16.85 11.55
C ARG A 117 -15.97 -15.79 10.50
N PRO A 118 -15.33 -15.76 9.31
CA PRO A 118 -15.59 -14.73 8.29
C PRO A 118 -17.08 -14.57 7.94
N GLU A 119 -17.83 -15.67 7.85
CA GLU A 119 -19.26 -15.65 7.54
C GLU A 119 -20.09 -15.00 8.68
N GLN A 120 -19.69 -15.25 9.92
CA GLN A 120 -20.34 -14.68 11.10
C GLN A 120 -20.03 -13.19 11.24
N ALA A 121 -18.79 -12.79 10.98
CA ALA A 121 -18.40 -11.38 10.94
C ALA A 121 -19.15 -10.62 9.83
N ALA A 122 -19.30 -11.22 8.65
CA ALA A 122 -20.09 -10.63 7.56
C ALA A 122 -21.58 -10.48 7.94
N ALA A 123 -22.18 -11.51 8.55
CA ALA A 123 -23.57 -11.44 9.04
C ALA A 123 -23.75 -10.37 10.13
N ALA A 124 -22.77 -10.18 11.01
CA ALA A 124 -22.77 -9.12 12.01
C ALA A 124 -22.73 -7.73 11.35
N LEU A 125 -21.84 -7.51 10.39
CA LEU A 125 -21.71 -6.24 9.65
C LEU A 125 -22.98 -5.86 8.88
N ALA A 126 -23.67 -6.85 8.31
CA ALA A 126 -24.96 -6.66 7.64
C ALA A 126 -26.07 -6.26 8.62
N ALA A 127 -26.01 -6.75 9.87
CA ALA A 127 -26.97 -6.41 10.92
C ALA A 127 -26.71 -5.04 11.58
N PHE A 128 -25.46 -4.55 11.55
CA PHE A 128 -25.11 -3.29 12.21
C PHE A 128 -25.66 -2.04 11.49
N PRO A 129 -25.94 -0.96 12.24
CA PRO A 129 -26.25 0.34 11.66
C PRO A 129 -25.12 0.83 10.75
N GLY A 130 -25.48 1.55 9.67
CA GLY A 130 -24.50 2.07 8.69
C GLY A 130 -23.36 2.86 9.33
N ARG A 131 -23.66 3.74 10.30
CA ARG A 131 -22.62 4.52 11.02
C ARG A 131 -21.60 3.65 11.76
N THR A 132 -22.05 2.54 12.35
CA THR A 132 -21.16 1.59 13.04
C THR A 132 -20.31 0.85 12.01
N ARG A 133 -20.91 0.41 10.91
CA ARG A 133 -20.18 -0.21 9.79
C ARG A 133 -19.12 0.73 9.22
N ASP A 134 -19.45 2.01 9.02
CA ASP A 134 -18.51 3.04 8.54
C ASP A 134 -17.35 3.26 9.52
N ALA A 135 -17.64 3.25 10.82
CA ALA A 135 -16.59 3.39 11.84
C ALA A 135 -15.69 2.15 11.97
N LEU A 136 -16.18 0.95 11.61
CA LEU A 136 -15.43 -0.30 11.66
C LEU A 136 -14.63 -0.55 10.38
N LEU A 137 -15.15 -0.16 9.22
CA LEU A 137 -14.59 -0.51 7.90
C LEU A 137 -14.01 0.69 7.15
N GLY A 138 -14.64 1.86 7.26
CA GLY A 138 -14.34 3.03 6.41
C GLY A 138 -13.39 4.04 7.05
N GLY A 139 -13.33 4.10 8.38
CA GLY A 139 -12.49 5.04 9.13
C GLY A 139 -11.59 4.38 10.18
N GLY A 140 -10.55 5.11 10.61
CA GLY A 140 -9.66 4.68 11.69
C GLY A 140 -8.48 3.81 11.25
N PRO A 141 -8.00 2.91 12.12
CA PRO A 141 -7.02 1.88 11.76
C PRO A 141 -7.54 0.96 10.66
N LEU A 142 -6.64 0.41 9.86
CA LEU A 142 -7.03 -0.57 8.83
C LEU A 142 -7.70 -1.78 9.50
N PRO A 143 -8.84 -2.28 8.99
CA PRO A 143 -9.44 -3.53 9.45
C PRO A 143 -8.43 -4.69 9.41
N GLY A 144 -8.50 -5.57 10.41
CA GLY A 144 -7.66 -6.76 10.46
C GLY A 144 -7.96 -7.73 9.31
N PRO A 145 -7.04 -8.67 9.03
CA PRO A 145 -7.16 -9.59 7.90
C PRO A 145 -8.44 -10.43 7.92
N VAL A 146 -8.93 -10.87 9.09
CA VAL A 146 -10.16 -11.66 9.18
C VAL A 146 -11.36 -10.82 8.77
N LEU A 147 -11.44 -9.56 9.24
CA LEU A 147 -12.53 -8.65 8.87
C LEU A 147 -12.49 -8.27 7.38
N VAL A 148 -11.29 -8.09 6.81
CA VAL A 148 -11.12 -7.89 5.35
C VAL A 148 -11.62 -9.11 4.57
N THR A 149 -11.25 -10.31 4.98
CA THR A 149 -11.72 -11.57 4.36
C THR A 149 -13.23 -11.70 4.45
N ALA A 150 -13.82 -11.45 5.64
CA ALA A 150 -15.26 -11.47 5.85
C ALA A 150 -16.01 -10.58 4.85
N VAL A 151 -15.57 -9.33 4.66
CA VAL A 151 -16.21 -8.39 3.74
C VAL A 151 -15.99 -8.78 2.28
N THR A 152 -14.76 -9.15 1.91
CA THR A 152 -14.43 -9.47 0.51
C THR A 152 -15.15 -10.74 0.04
N GLU A 153 -15.25 -11.77 0.87
CA GLU A 153 -15.79 -13.08 0.49
C GLU A 153 -17.29 -13.21 0.78
N HIS A 154 -17.76 -12.69 1.93
CA HIS A 154 -19.14 -12.91 2.41
C HIS A 154 -19.94 -11.62 2.65
N GLY A 155 -19.32 -10.44 2.56
CA GLY A 155 -19.96 -9.16 2.83
C GLY A 155 -21.06 -8.80 1.83
N ASP A 156 -22.04 -8.02 2.30
CA ASP A 156 -23.03 -7.40 1.41
C ASP A 156 -22.42 -6.22 0.62
N GLN A 157 -23.19 -5.69 -0.33
CA GLN A 157 -22.76 -4.57 -1.18
C GLN A 157 -22.34 -3.35 -0.35
N ALA A 158 -23.06 -3.07 0.73
CA ALA A 158 -22.85 -1.89 1.55
C ALA A 158 -21.56 -1.99 2.37
N ALA A 159 -21.26 -3.15 2.97
CA ALA A 159 -19.99 -3.42 3.64
C ALA A 159 -18.80 -3.37 2.67
N ARG A 160 -18.96 -3.95 1.48
CA ARG A 160 -17.93 -3.91 0.42
C ARG A 160 -17.63 -2.49 -0.05
N ALA A 161 -18.67 -1.67 -0.26
CA ALA A 161 -18.50 -0.28 -0.66
C ALA A 161 -17.85 0.55 0.46
N THR A 162 -18.26 0.37 1.72
CA THR A 162 -17.61 1.03 2.87
C THR A 162 -16.13 0.64 2.97
N LEU A 163 -15.79 -0.65 2.87
CA LEU A 163 -14.39 -1.10 2.91
C LEU A 163 -13.59 -0.54 1.72
N ALA A 164 -14.16 -0.57 0.51
CA ALA A 164 -13.53 -0.02 -0.69
C ALA A 164 -13.23 1.49 -0.56
N GLY A 165 -13.98 2.22 0.27
CA GLY A 165 -13.72 3.63 0.59
C GLY A 165 -12.56 3.89 1.55
N HIS A 166 -12.01 2.86 2.21
CA HIS A 166 -10.97 3.03 3.21
C HIS A 166 -9.63 3.51 2.61
N ALA A 167 -9.17 4.69 3.02
CA ALA A 167 -8.06 5.41 2.36
C ALA A 167 -6.69 4.70 2.43
N ARG A 168 -6.51 3.73 3.32
CA ARG A 168 -5.26 2.94 3.46
C ARG A 168 -5.36 1.52 2.90
N LEU A 169 -6.45 1.17 2.22
CA LEU A 169 -6.66 -0.19 1.72
C LEU A 169 -5.66 -0.51 0.60
N ASP A 170 -5.11 -1.73 0.62
CA ASP A 170 -4.17 -2.20 -0.40
C ASP A 170 -4.87 -2.40 -1.76
N SER A 171 -4.14 -2.12 -2.85
CA SER A 171 -4.66 -2.22 -4.22
C SER A 171 -5.11 -3.63 -4.61
N ARG A 172 -4.53 -4.69 -4.04
CA ARG A 172 -4.98 -6.08 -4.28
C ARG A 172 -6.36 -6.32 -3.72
N ILE A 173 -6.64 -5.77 -2.54
CA ILE A 173 -7.97 -5.86 -1.93
C ILE A 173 -8.97 -5.03 -2.74
N LEU A 174 -8.59 -3.83 -3.19
CA LEU A 174 -9.43 -3.03 -4.09
C LEU A 174 -9.77 -3.78 -5.39
N ALA A 175 -8.82 -4.51 -5.98
CA ALA A 175 -9.06 -5.34 -7.16
C ALA A 175 -9.99 -6.54 -6.87
N ARG A 176 -9.82 -7.21 -5.72
CA ARG A 176 -10.76 -8.25 -5.26
C ARG A 176 -12.17 -7.69 -5.11
N LEU A 177 -12.33 -6.52 -4.50
CA LEU A 177 -13.62 -5.85 -4.35
C LEU A 177 -14.22 -5.45 -5.71
N LEU A 178 -13.40 -4.94 -6.64
CA LEU A 178 -13.86 -4.62 -7.99
C LEU A 178 -14.36 -5.86 -8.76
N SER A 179 -13.73 -7.02 -8.55
CA SER A 179 -14.08 -8.26 -9.25
C SER A 179 -15.49 -8.77 -8.94
N VAL A 180 -16.09 -8.34 -7.83
CA VAL A 180 -17.49 -8.63 -7.44
C VAL A 180 -18.48 -8.15 -8.51
N GLY A 181 -18.15 -7.10 -9.26
CA GLY A 181 -18.98 -6.60 -10.35
C GLY A 181 -20.19 -5.78 -9.91
N ASP A 182 -20.10 -5.10 -8.77
CA ASP A 182 -21.12 -4.18 -8.27
C ASP A 182 -20.78 -2.72 -8.60
N ALA A 183 -21.74 -1.95 -9.11
CA ALA A 183 -21.52 -0.57 -9.53
C ALA A 183 -21.18 0.37 -8.36
N GLY A 184 -21.82 0.21 -7.19
CA GLY A 184 -21.57 1.02 -6.01
C GLY A 184 -20.18 0.74 -5.41
N VAL A 185 -19.79 -0.53 -5.35
CA VAL A 185 -18.43 -0.94 -4.95
C VAL A 185 -17.39 -0.41 -5.94
N ALA A 186 -17.64 -0.54 -7.25
CA ALA A 186 -16.78 -0.02 -8.30
C ALA A 186 -16.58 1.50 -8.15
N ALA A 187 -17.62 2.25 -7.80
CA ALA A 187 -17.53 3.67 -7.54
C ALA A 187 -16.69 4.03 -6.32
N ALA A 188 -16.83 3.28 -5.23
CA ALA A 188 -15.98 3.45 -4.04
C ALA A 188 -14.50 3.14 -4.37
N VAL A 189 -14.23 2.06 -5.12
CA VAL A 189 -12.88 1.71 -5.60
C VAL A 189 -12.32 2.83 -6.47
N TYR A 190 -13.09 3.38 -7.42
CA TYR A 190 -12.62 4.44 -8.31
C TYR A 190 -12.17 5.69 -7.55
N ARG A 191 -12.93 6.07 -6.51
CA ARG A 191 -12.64 7.24 -5.67
C ARG A 191 -11.49 7.04 -4.70
N ASN A 192 -11.12 5.79 -4.41
CA ASN A 192 -10.09 5.48 -3.42
C ASN A 192 -8.73 6.07 -3.83
N PRO A 193 -8.02 6.79 -2.94
CA PRO A 193 -6.72 7.39 -3.25
C PRO A 193 -5.62 6.36 -3.55
N ARG A 194 -5.78 5.10 -3.12
CA ARG A 194 -4.86 3.98 -3.38
C ARG A 194 -5.24 3.17 -4.63
N CYS A 195 -6.38 3.45 -5.25
CA CYS A 195 -6.73 2.84 -6.53
C CYS A 195 -5.71 3.28 -7.58
N THR A 196 -5.14 2.31 -8.28
CA THR A 196 -4.13 2.53 -9.33
C THR A 196 -4.79 3.00 -10.62
N THR A 197 -4.02 3.62 -11.51
CA THR A 197 -4.51 4.00 -12.85
C THR A 197 -4.92 2.77 -13.67
N SER A 198 -4.20 1.65 -13.52
CA SER A 198 -4.54 0.35 -14.14
C SER A 198 -5.86 -0.21 -13.62
N LEU A 199 -6.13 -0.12 -12.32
CA LEU A 199 -7.38 -0.60 -11.75
C LEU A 199 -8.58 0.26 -12.19
N ARG A 200 -8.41 1.58 -12.27
CA ARG A 200 -9.42 2.47 -12.87
C ARG A 200 -9.67 2.15 -14.35
N ARG A 201 -8.62 1.83 -15.11
CA ARG A 201 -8.74 1.37 -16.51
C ARG A 201 -9.55 0.08 -16.61
N THR A 202 -9.29 -0.87 -15.72
CA THR A 202 -10.03 -2.14 -15.64
C THR A 202 -11.52 -1.90 -15.44
N LEU A 203 -11.89 -0.97 -14.55
CA LEU A 203 -13.28 -0.59 -14.33
C LEU A 203 -13.93 -0.02 -15.60
N VAL A 204 -13.30 0.98 -16.23
CA VAL A 204 -13.93 1.67 -17.38
C VAL A 204 -13.87 0.89 -18.68
N ARG A 205 -12.98 -0.10 -18.83
CA ARG A 205 -13.01 -1.06 -19.94
C ARG A 205 -14.15 -2.08 -19.80
N ASN A 206 -14.71 -2.26 -18.61
CA ASN A 206 -15.71 -3.27 -18.30
C ASN A 206 -17.16 -2.74 -18.26
N LEU A 207 -17.38 -1.52 -18.78
CA LEU A 207 -18.68 -0.84 -18.70
C LEU A 207 -19.82 -1.57 -19.40
N ALA A 208 -19.51 -2.39 -20.42
CA ALA A 208 -20.50 -3.23 -21.08
C ALA A 208 -21.06 -4.35 -20.17
N ARG A 209 -20.28 -4.79 -19.19
CA ARG A 209 -20.68 -5.86 -18.24
C ARG A 209 -21.25 -5.30 -16.95
N VAL A 210 -20.63 -4.25 -16.41
CA VAL A 210 -21.03 -3.61 -15.16
C VAL A 210 -21.19 -2.11 -15.45
N PRO A 211 -22.43 -1.59 -15.44
CA PRO A 211 -22.65 -0.18 -15.73
C PRO A 211 -21.98 0.69 -14.66
N MET A 212 -21.56 1.90 -15.06
CA MET A 212 -21.02 2.88 -14.13
C MET A 212 -22.11 3.33 -13.16
N ASP A 213 -21.76 3.47 -11.87
CA ASP A 213 -22.61 4.13 -10.88
C ASP A 213 -23.02 5.53 -11.36
N ALA A 214 -24.30 5.88 -11.20
CA ALA A 214 -24.85 7.14 -11.70
C ALA A 214 -24.19 8.37 -11.04
N GLY A 215 -23.89 8.29 -9.75
CA GLY A 215 -23.20 9.36 -9.02
C GLY A 215 -21.76 9.55 -9.49
N LEU A 216 -21.03 8.46 -9.72
CA LEU A 216 -19.70 8.50 -10.32
C LEU A 216 -19.75 9.04 -11.75
N ARG A 217 -20.70 8.59 -12.58
CA ARG A 217 -20.83 9.07 -13.95
C ARG A 217 -21.03 10.58 -13.97
N ALA A 218 -21.98 11.09 -13.20
CA ALA A 218 -22.24 12.53 -13.10
C ALA A 218 -20.99 13.30 -12.62
N GLU A 219 -20.26 12.77 -11.63
CA GLU A 219 -19.02 13.38 -11.14
C GLU A 219 -17.92 13.42 -12.21
N LEU A 220 -17.77 12.35 -13.00
CA LEU A 220 -16.75 12.25 -14.03
C LEU A 220 -17.11 13.10 -15.24
N THR A 221 -18.37 13.17 -15.65
CA THR A 221 -18.79 13.92 -16.85
C THR A 221 -19.01 15.42 -16.59
N ASP A 222 -19.07 15.85 -15.32
CA ASP A 222 -19.12 17.26 -14.95
C ASP A 222 -17.86 18.02 -15.43
N GLY A 223 -18.07 18.87 -16.45
CA GLY A 223 -17.04 19.70 -17.05
C GLY A 223 -16.61 20.89 -16.19
N THR A 224 -17.37 21.26 -15.16
CA THR A 224 -17.04 22.35 -14.24
C THR A 224 -16.11 21.90 -13.13
N ARG A 225 -16.13 20.60 -12.81
CA ARG A 225 -15.32 20.03 -11.73
C ARG A 225 -13.89 19.75 -12.19
N ARG A 226 -12.92 20.27 -11.44
CA ARG A 226 -11.50 19.94 -11.65
C ARG A 226 -11.19 18.59 -11.00
N LEU A 227 -10.89 17.59 -11.82
CA LEU A 227 -10.52 16.25 -11.38
C LEU A 227 -9.01 15.98 -11.58
N PRO A 228 -8.39 15.11 -10.76
CA PRO A 228 -7.00 14.72 -10.96
C PRO A 228 -6.78 13.99 -12.30
N ALA A 229 -5.62 14.18 -12.92
CA ALA A 229 -5.27 13.46 -14.15
C ALA A 229 -5.35 11.93 -13.98
N THR A 230 -4.98 11.40 -12.81
CA THR A 230 -5.09 9.97 -12.47
C THR A 230 -6.53 9.43 -12.50
N TRP A 231 -7.54 10.30 -12.43
CA TRP A 231 -8.95 9.95 -12.60
C TRP A 231 -9.42 10.10 -14.04
N LEU A 232 -8.83 10.99 -14.83
CA LEU A 232 -9.27 11.28 -16.19
C LEU A 232 -8.58 10.39 -17.23
N THR A 233 -7.29 10.10 -17.06
CA THR A 233 -6.51 9.30 -18.02
C THR A 233 -7.12 7.92 -18.29
N PRO A 234 -7.64 7.17 -17.29
CA PRO A 234 -8.31 5.90 -17.55
C PRO A 234 -9.47 5.98 -18.54
N LEU A 235 -10.21 7.10 -18.57
CA LEU A 235 -11.41 7.27 -19.40
C LEU A 235 -11.11 7.21 -20.90
N LEU A 236 -9.87 7.51 -21.31
CA LEU A 236 -9.39 7.37 -22.69
C LEU A 236 -9.46 5.93 -23.21
N THR A 237 -9.64 4.94 -22.33
CA THR A 237 -9.78 3.52 -22.70
C THR A 237 -11.22 3.00 -22.62
N SER A 238 -12.16 3.83 -22.17
CA SER A 238 -13.54 3.41 -21.87
C SER A 238 -14.32 2.98 -23.11
N GLY A 239 -14.09 3.65 -24.24
CA GLY A 239 -14.94 3.53 -25.43
C GLY A 239 -16.30 4.22 -25.30
N ASP A 240 -16.62 4.79 -24.14
CA ASP A 240 -17.81 5.62 -23.94
C ASP A 240 -17.54 7.03 -24.52
N PRO A 241 -18.37 7.55 -25.44
CA PRO A 241 -18.13 8.84 -26.08
C PRO A 241 -18.06 10.02 -25.10
N GLU A 242 -18.90 10.04 -24.07
CA GLU A 242 -19.01 11.14 -23.10
C GLU A 242 -17.80 11.17 -22.17
N LEU A 243 -17.40 10.00 -21.65
CA LEU A 243 -16.21 9.86 -20.82
C LEU A 243 -14.92 10.11 -21.62
N THR A 244 -14.87 9.66 -22.87
CA THR A 244 -13.74 9.89 -23.77
C THR A 244 -13.60 11.38 -24.08
N LEU A 245 -14.70 12.06 -24.43
CA LEU A 245 -14.73 13.50 -24.66
C LEU A 245 -14.25 14.28 -23.43
N ARG A 246 -14.74 13.90 -22.24
CA ARG A 246 -14.35 14.52 -20.98
C ARG A 246 -12.83 14.47 -20.75
N ALA A 247 -12.20 13.34 -21.04
CA ALA A 247 -10.76 13.17 -20.87
C ALA A 247 -9.95 13.93 -21.93
N LEU A 248 -10.36 13.88 -23.20
CA LEU A 248 -9.72 14.63 -24.28
C LEU A 248 -9.72 16.14 -24.04
N ARG A 249 -10.81 16.68 -23.48
CA ARG A 249 -10.93 18.11 -23.13
C ARG A 249 -10.00 18.56 -22.00
N SER A 250 -9.61 17.66 -21.11
CA SER A 250 -8.94 18.03 -19.85
C SER A 250 -7.51 17.52 -19.72
N LEU A 251 -7.04 16.74 -20.68
CA LEU A 251 -5.70 16.19 -20.68
C LEU A 251 -4.96 16.61 -21.95
N GLU A 252 -3.76 17.14 -21.77
CA GLU A 252 -2.81 17.27 -22.86
C GLU A 252 -2.29 15.88 -23.21
N THR A 253 -2.75 15.34 -24.33
CA THR A 253 -2.47 13.97 -24.77
C THR A 253 -1.71 13.95 -26.08
N ARG A 254 -0.79 13.00 -26.23
CA ARG A 254 -0.08 12.78 -27.49
C ARG A 254 -1.07 12.26 -28.55
N GLY A 255 -0.85 12.59 -29.82
CA GLY A 255 -1.73 12.16 -30.92
C GLY A 255 -1.95 10.64 -31.00
N VAL A 256 -0.94 9.82 -30.64
CA VAL A 256 -1.07 8.36 -30.58
C VAL A 256 -2.08 7.89 -29.51
N VAL A 257 -2.16 8.60 -28.37
CA VAL A 257 -3.15 8.31 -27.31
C VAL A 257 -4.54 8.77 -27.75
N GLN A 258 -4.65 9.95 -28.37
CA GLN A 258 -5.90 10.46 -28.93
C GLN A 258 -6.48 9.48 -29.95
N ARG A 259 -5.66 8.99 -30.89
CA ARG A 259 -6.05 7.97 -31.87
C ARG A 259 -6.57 6.71 -31.18
N HIS A 260 -5.86 6.19 -30.19
CA HIS A 260 -6.30 5.02 -29.44
C HIS A 260 -7.67 5.25 -28.79
N ALA A 261 -7.90 6.39 -28.15
CA ALA A 261 -9.19 6.70 -27.53
C ALA A 261 -10.34 6.71 -28.55
N LEU A 262 -10.13 7.29 -29.73
CA LEU A 262 -11.13 7.32 -30.80
C LEU A 262 -11.37 5.91 -31.40
N VAL A 263 -10.32 5.11 -31.55
CA VAL A 263 -10.43 3.69 -31.92
C VAL A 263 -11.28 2.93 -30.90
N ARG A 264 -11.09 3.15 -29.60
CA ARG A 264 -11.91 2.51 -28.55
C ARG A 264 -13.39 2.88 -28.65
N VAL A 265 -13.72 4.14 -28.98
CA VAL A 265 -15.12 4.56 -29.21
C VAL A 265 -15.72 3.84 -30.41
N TRP A 266 -14.98 3.77 -31.52
CA TRP A 266 -15.41 3.03 -32.71
C TRP A 266 -15.67 1.56 -32.38
N GLU A 267 -14.74 0.89 -31.70
CA GLU A 267 -14.85 -0.53 -31.34
C GLU A 267 -16.03 -0.85 -30.42
N THR A 268 -16.35 0.08 -29.52
CA THR A 268 -17.32 -0.17 -28.45
C THR A 268 -18.74 0.22 -28.85
N VAL A 269 -18.90 1.33 -29.58
CA VAL A 269 -20.22 1.90 -29.92
C VAL A 269 -20.46 1.93 -31.43
N GLY A 270 -19.41 2.07 -32.24
CA GLY A 270 -19.49 2.07 -33.70
C GLY A 270 -19.03 3.37 -34.36
N PRO A 271 -18.91 3.37 -35.71
CA PRO A 271 -18.42 4.53 -36.47
C PRO A 271 -19.36 5.74 -36.35
N GLN A 272 -20.68 5.56 -36.28
CA GLN A 272 -21.64 6.67 -36.18
C GLN A 272 -21.47 7.46 -34.88
N ALA A 273 -21.15 6.79 -33.78
CA ALA A 273 -20.89 7.46 -32.50
C ALA A 273 -19.58 8.25 -32.52
N LEU A 274 -18.58 7.75 -33.24
CA LEU A 274 -17.33 8.45 -33.47
C LEU A 274 -17.52 9.69 -34.36
N GLU A 275 -18.31 9.58 -35.43
CA GLU A 275 -18.70 10.72 -36.28
C GLU A 275 -19.41 11.80 -35.45
N ALA A 276 -20.44 11.42 -34.69
CA ALA A 276 -21.17 12.36 -33.82
C ALA A 276 -20.26 13.02 -32.78
N LEU A 277 -19.26 12.31 -32.26
CA LEU A 277 -18.25 12.88 -31.37
C LEU A 277 -17.40 13.94 -32.10
N LEU A 278 -16.92 13.63 -33.31
CA LEU A 278 -16.06 14.50 -34.12
C LEU A 278 -16.78 15.72 -34.71
N ASP A 279 -18.09 15.61 -34.96
CA ASP A 279 -18.94 16.72 -35.39
C ASP A 279 -19.07 17.82 -34.32
N GLY A 280 -18.70 17.52 -33.08
CA GLY A 280 -18.59 18.50 -32.01
C GLY A 280 -17.43 19.49 -32.25
N PRO A 281 -17.68 20.78 -32.53
CA PRO A 281 -16.62 21.75 -32.83
C PRO A 281 -15.63 21.95 -31.67
N ASP A 282 -16.05 21.58 -30.46
CA ASP A 282 -15.25 21.66 -29.26
C ASP A 282 -14.23 20.51 -29.15
N VAL A 283 -14.55 19.28 -29.57
CA VAL A 283 -13.58 18.16 -29.49
C VAL A 283 -12.40 18.37 -30.44
N LEU A 284 -12.66 18.93 -31.62
CA LEU A 284 -11.65 19.14 -32.66
C LEU A 284 -10.53 20.09 -32.20
N ARG A 285 -10.80 20.99 -31.25
CA ARG A 285 -9.80 21.90 -30.67
C ARG A 285 -8.77 21.17 -29.79
N HIS A 286 -9.14 20.00 -29.28
CA HIS A 286 -8.30 19.19 -28.40
C HIS A 286 -7.60 18.04 -29.14
N LEU A 287 -7.98 17.78 -30.39
CA LEU A 287 -7.38 16.76 -31.23
C LEU A 287 -6.30 17.35 -32.14
N THR A 288 -5.24 16.60 -32.34
CA THR A 288 -4.18 17.00 -33.27
C THR A 288 -4.65 16.81 -34.73
N VAL A 289 -4.30 17.74 -35.61
CA VAL A 289 -4.66 17.71 -37.04
C VAL A 289 -4.33 16.35 -37.72
N PRO A 290 -3.16 15.73 -37.48
CA PRO A 290 -2.85 14.42 -38.07
C PRO A 290 -3.80 13.31 -37.61
N VAL A 291 -4.28 13.36 -36.37
CA VAL A 291 -5.25 12.37 -35.84
C VAL A 291 -6.60 12.57 -36.51
N CYS A 292 -7.13 13.80 -36.55
CA CYS A 292 -8.39 14.10 -37.21
C CYS A 292 -8.39 13.63 -38.67
N ARG A 293 -7.32 13.94 -39.42
CA ARG A 293 -7.19 13.52 -40.82
C ARG A 293 -7.20 11.99 -40.97
N ALA A 294 -6.46 11.29 -40.12
CA ALA A 294 -6.39 9.82 -40.18
C ALA A 294 -7.75 9.17 -39.86
N VAL A 295 -8.47 9.71 -38.87
CA VAL A 295 -9.78 9.18 -38.46
C VAL A 295 -10.84 9.45 -39.52
N TRP A 296 -10.91 10.68 -40.05
CA TRP A 296 -11.86 11.00 -41.14
C TRP A 296 -11.60 10.20 -42.41
N LYS A 297 -10.33 9.97 -42.75
CA LYS A 297 -9.98 9.08 -43.87
C LYS A 297 -10.49 7.66 -43.62
N ALA A 298 -10.24 7.12 -42.43
CA ALA A 298 -10.69 5.76 -42.07
C ALA A 298 -12.22 5.63 -42.08
N LEU A 299 -12.96 6.63 -41.58
CA LEU A 299 -14.43 6.67 -41.63
C LEU A 299 -14.95 6.72 -43.07
N ALA A 300 -14.35 7.54 -43.93
CA ALA A 300 -14.76 7.65 -45.33
C ALA A 300 -14.49 6.38 -46.16
N GLU A 301 -13.49 5.58 -45.77
CA GLU A 301 -13.14 4.30 -46.38
C GLU A 301 -13.91 3.11 -45.76
N GLU A 302 -14.70 3.33 -44.71
CA GLU A 302 -15.46 2.29 -44.04
C GLU A 302 -16.73 1.94 -44.82
N ASP A 303 -16.77 0.73 -45.37
CA ASP A 303 -17.90 0.16 -46.10
C ASP A 303 -18.63 -0.95 -45.32
N GLY A 304 -18.30 -1.11 -44.03
CA GLY A 304 -18.79 -2.19 -43.17
C GLY A 304 -17.88 -3.42 -43.11
N SER A 305 -16.77 -3.45 -43.86
CA SER A 305 -15.77 -4.52 -43.82
C SER A 305 -14.82 -4.46 -42.61
N GLY A 306 -14.77 -3.34 -41.89
CA GLY A 306 -13.85 -3.08 -40.79
C GLY A 306 -12.43 -2.71 -41.23
N ASN A 307 -12.20 -2.54 -42.54
CA ASN A 307 -10.89 -2.19 -43.09
C ASN A 307 -10.41 -0.80 -42.62
N GLY A 308 -11.32 0.17 -42.50
CA GLY A 308 -11.00 1.51 -42.02
C GLY A 308 -10.53 1.47 -40.57
N LEU A 309 -11.26 0.77 -39.71
CA LEU A 309 -10.87 0.53 -38.32
C LEU A 309 -9.54 -0.22 -38.21
N HIS A 310 -9.31 -1.25 -39.02
CA HIS A 310 -8.06 -2.01 -39.03
C HIS A 310 -6.87 -1.11 -39.42
N ALA A 311 -6.97 -0.34 -40.50
CA ALA A 311 -5.92 0.58 -40.92
C ALA A 311 -5.60 1.65 -39.84
N LEU A 312 -6.64 2.14 -39.15
CA LEU A 312 -6.47 3.10 -38.06
C LEU A 312 -5.73 2.48 -36.85
N ARG A 313 -6.00 1.21 -36.53
CA ARG A 313 -5.27 0.44 -35.49
C ARG A 313 -3.82 0.20 -35.86
N GLU A 314 -3.55 -0.28 -37.08
CA GLU A 314 -2.19 -0.56 -37.58
C GLU A 314 -1.29 0.68 -37.58
N GLY A 315 -1.86 1.86 -37.82
CA GLY A 315 -1.11 3.11 -37.73
C GLY A 315 -0.80 3.56 -36.29
N GLY A 316 -1.39 2.95 -35.27
CA GLY A 316 -1.33 3.37 -33.87
C GLY A 316 -0.12 2.86 -33.08
N GLU A 317 -0.04 3.24 -31.80
CA GLU A 317 0.88 2.61 -30.84
C GLU A 317 0.29 1.26 -30.39
N PRO A 318 1.07 0.16 -30.39
CA PRO A 318 0.60 -1.17 -30.01
C PRO A 318 0.43 -1.31 -28.48
N TYR A 319 -0.56 -0.62 -27.91
CA TYR A 319 -0.80 -0.62 -26.46
C TYR A 319 -1.18 -1.99 -25.89
N GLU A 320 -1.77 -2.87 -26.71
CA GLU A 320 -2.17 -4.22 -26.30
C GLU A 320 -1.00 -5.23 -26.31
N ASP A 321 0.17 -4.89 -26.89
CA ASP A 321 1.34 -5.76 -26.89
C ASP A 321 1.99 -5.81 -25.48
N PRO A 322 1.98 -6.97 -24.80
CA PRO A 322 2.55 -7.10 -23.45
C PRO A 322 4.06 -6.90 -23.40
N ALA A 323 4.78 -7.05 -24.52
CA ALA A 323 6.22 -6.83 -24.59
C ALA A 323 6.61 -5.35 -24.71
N ARG A 324 5.67 -4.49 -25.13
CA ARG A 324 5.96 -3.10 -25.49
C ARG A 324 6.35 -2.24 -24.30
N LEU A 325 5.56 -2.25 -23.23
CA LEU A 325 5.85 -1.47 -22.02
C LEU A 325 7.16 -1.89 -21.34
N PRO A 326 7.46 -3.18 -21.13
CA PRO A 326 8.76 -3.62 -20.63
C PRO A 326 9.94 -3.08 -21.45
N ALA A 327 9.86 -3.12 -22.79
CA ALA A 327 10.92 -2.61 -23.66
C ALA A 327 11.14 -1.10 -23.51
N LEU A 328 10.04 -0.33 -23.40
CA LEU A 328 10.09 1.11 -23.19
C LEU A 328 10.67 1.46 -21.80
N LEU A 329 10.25 0.77 -20.74
CA LEU A 329 10.76 0.98 -19.38
C LEU A 329 12.24 0.59 -19.24
N ALA A 330 12.69 -0.44 -19.95
CA ALA A 330 14.10 -0.86 -19.95
C ALA A 330 15.04 0.24 -20.47
N THR A 331 14.56 1.12 -21.36
CA THR A 331 15.36 2.19 -22.00
C THR A 331 15.06 3.59 -21.47
N ALA A 332 13.90 3.82 -20.84
CA ALA A 332 13.52 5.13 -20.31
C ALA A 332 14.41 5.58 -19.13
N ARG A 333 14.87 6.83 -19.16
CA ARG A 333 15.71 7.44 -18.11
C ARG A 333 15.20 8.78 -17.58
N GLY A 334 14.12 9.33 -18.15
CA GLY A 334 13.51 10.60 -17.74
C GLY A 334 12.23 10.39 -16.95
N THR A 335 12.06 11.11 -15.84
CA THR A 335 10.85 11.05 -14.99
C THR A 335 9.58 11.46 -15.73
N SER A 336 9.65 12.47 -16.61
CA SER A 336 8.52 12.88 -17.46
C SER A 336 8.08 11.76 -18.41
N SER A 337 9.04 11.10 -19.07
CA SER A 337 8.78 9.95 -19.94
C SER A 337 8.15 8.79 -19.18
N LEU A 338 8.65 8.48 -17.97
CA LEU A 338 8.08 7.41 -17.14
C LEU A 338 6.65 7.73 -16.71
N ASN A 339 6.38 8.97 -16.29
CA ASN A 339 5.03 9.38 -15.92
C ASN A 339 4.05 9.23 -17.11
N ALA A 340 4.49 9.55 -18.33
CA ALA A 340 3.69 9.32 -19.53
C ALA A 340 3.45 7.82 -19.77
N LEU A 341 4.51 6.99 -19.75
CA LEU A 341 4.39 5.54 -19.96
C LEU A 341 3.47 4.85 -18.93
N MET A 342 3.56 5.24 -17.66
CA MET A 342 2.72 4.66 -16.59
C MET A 342 1.26 5.14 -16.65
N SER A 343 1.01 6.29 -17.26
CA SER A 343 -0.34 6.84 -17.42
C SER A 343 -1.02 6.33 -18.69
N GLU A 344 -0.23 6.01 -19.72
CA GLU A 344 -0.72 5.51 -21.00
C GLU A 344 -1.31 4.09 -20.93
N PRO A 345 -2.16 3.72 -21.91
CA PRO A 345 -3.00 2.54 -21.80
C PRO A 345 -2.29 1.21 -22.10
N TYR A 346 -0.96 1.12 -21.94
CA TYR A 346 -0.23 -0.12 -22.17
C TYR A 346 -0.76 -1.29 -21.31
N ALA A 347 -0.69 -2.48 -21.89
CA ALA A 347 -0.87 -3.75 -21.19
C ALA A 347 0.20 -3.89 -20.08
N HIS A 348 -0.26 -4.19 -18.87
CA HIS A 348 0.61 -4.42 -17.70
C HIS A 348 0.73 -5.92 -17.45
N ASP A 349 1.56 -6.60 -18.25
CA ASP A 349 1.97 -7.98 -17.97
C ASP A 349 3.08 -7.97 -16.90
N LEU A 350 2.71 -8.29 -15.66
CA LEU A 350 3.63 -8.20 -14.52
C LEU A 350 4.74 -9.24 -14.58
N ALA A 351 4.50 -10.40 -15.21
CA ALA A 351 5.53 -11.41 -15.39
C ALA A 351 6.57 -10.92 -16.41
N ALA A 352 6.14 -10.37 -17.55
CA ALA A 352 7.03 -9.79 -18.54
C ALA A 352 7.80 -8.56 -18.01
N LEU A 353 7.13 -7.72 -17.22
CA LEU A 353 7.73 -6.56 -16.55
C LEU A 353 8.79 -6.98 -15.54
N ALA A 354 8.48 -7.95 -14.66
CA ALA A 354 9.43 -8.45 -13.68
C ALA A 354 10.64 -9.15 -14.32
N GLY A 355 10.40 -9.99 -15.35
CA GLY A 355 11.47 -10.66 -16.09
C GLY A 355 12.38 -9.68 -16.84
N THR A 356 11.84 -8.58 -17.36
CA THR A 356 12.65 -7.53 -17.98
C THR A 356 13.37 -6.69 -16.94
N HIS A 357 12.74 -6.38 -15.81
CA HIS A 357 13.36 -5.67 -14.69
C HIS A 357 14.57 -6.42 -14.11
N ALA A 358 14.48 -7.75 -14.00
CA ALA A 358 15.58 -8.58 -13.52
C ALA A 358 16.81 -8.53 -14.44
N ARG A 359 16.62 -8.38 -15.76
CA ARG A 359 17.70 -8.28 -16.75
C ARG A 359 18.23 -6.86 -16.91
N THR A 360 17.32 -5.90 -16.96
CA THR A 360 17.59 -4.48 -17.17
C THR A 360 16.77 -3.69 -16.14
N PRO A 361 17.34 -3.42 -14.95
CA PRO A 361 16.63 -2.73 -13.89
C PRO A 361 16.03 -1.41 -14.35
N PHE A 362 14.74 -1.28 -14.09
CA PHE A 362 13.95 -0.08 -14.38
C PHE A 362 14.33 1.05 -13.42
N MET A 363 13.99 2.27 -13.81
CA MET A 363 14.11 3.44 -12.93
C MET A 363 13.25 3.27 -11.67
N PRO A 364 13.73 3.69 -10.48
CA PRO A 364 12.98 3.63 -9.22
C PRO A 364 11.56 4.16 -9.33
N LYS A 365 11.36 5.26 -10.06
CA LYS A 365 10.04 5.87 -10.24
C LYS A 365 9.01 4.93 -10.90
N ALA A 366 9.43 4.11 -11.87
CA ALA A 366 8.55 3.10 -12.46
C ALA A 366 8.28 1.97 -11.47
N CYS A 367 9.30 1.55 -10.74
CA CYS A 367 9.19 0.51 -9.72
C CYS A 367 8.23 0.89 -8.57
N GLU A 368 8.13 2.18 -8.20
CA GLU A 368 7.14 2.66 -7.22
C GLU A 368 5.69 2.40 -7.65
N GLU A 369 5.39 2.57 -8.94
CA GLU A 369 4.05 2.31 -9.50
C GLU A 369 3.82 0.81 -9.64
N LEU A 370 4.81 0.07 -10.16
CA LEU A 370 4.72 -1.38 -10.36
C LEU A 370 4.59 -2.16 -9.04
N ALA A 371 5.30 -1.74 -7.99
CA ALA A 371 5.16 -2.32 -6.65
C ALA A 371 3.77 -2.11 -6.03
N ARG A 372 3.02 -1.11 -6.50
CA ARG A 372 1.64 -0.85 -6.09
C ARG A 372 0.62 -1.55 -6.98
N HIS A 373 1.03 -2.15 -8.09
CA HIS A 373 0.11 -2.75 -9.05
C HIS A 373 -0.68 -3.90 -8.43
N GLU A 374 -1.98 -3.89 -8.60
CA GLU A 374 -2.94 -4.82 -8.01
C GLU A 374 -2.72 -6.29 -8.43
N ALA A 375 -2.16 -6.52 -9.61
CA ALA A 375 -1.84 -7.86 -10.11
C ALA A 375 -0.43 -8.36 -9.72
N ALA A 376 0.39 -7.54 -9.06
CA ALA A 376 1.74 -7.94 -8.67
C ALA A 376 1.71 -8.85 -7.43
N ASP A 377 2.34 -10.01 -7.54
CA ASP A 377 2.56 -10.93 -6.41
C ASP A 377 3.62 -10.40 -5.42
N ASP A 378 3.80 -11.07 -4.29
CA ASP A 378 4.71 -10.60 -3.24
C ASP A 378 6.19 -10.62 -3.70
N ALA A 379 6.59 -11.57 -4.54
CA ALA A 379 7.96 -11.65 -5.05
C ALA A 379 8.26 -10.55 -6.08
N GLN A 380 7.33 -10.29 -6.99
CA GLN A 380 7.39 -9.20 -7.96
C GLN A 380 7.40 -7.83 -7.26
N ARG A 381 6.52 -7.64 -6.28
CA ARG A 381 6.48 -6.42 -5.46
C ARG A 381 7.80 -6.21 -4.74
N LEU A 382 8.36 -7.26 -4.13
CA LEU A 382 9.65 -7.18 -3.47
C LEU A 382 10.76 -6.79 -4.46
N ALA A 383 10.80 -7.41 -5.65
CA ALA A 383 11.78 -7.08 -6.68
C ALA A 383 11.72 -5.60 -7.12
N PHE A 384 10.53 -5.07 -7.37
CA PHE A 384 10.37 -3.65 -7.69
C PHE A 384 10.71 -2.75 -6.48
N ARG A 385 10.27 -3.11 -5.27
CA ARG A 385 10.56 -2.34 -4.05
C ARG A 385 12.06 -2.26 -3.77
N LEU A 386 12.82 -3.33 -4.01
CA LEU A 386 14.28 -3.32 -3.85
C LEU A 386 14.93 -2.23 -4.71
N SER A 387 14.49 -2.06 -5.96
CA SER A 387 14.98 -0.99 -6.83
C SER A 387 14.67 0.42 -6.31
N VAL A 388 13.53 0.60 -5.63
CA VAL A 388 13.19 1.87 -4.95
C VAL A 388 14.04 2.08 -3.70
N LEU A 389 14.14 1.06 -2.86
CA LEU A 389 14.85 1.14 -1.59
C LEU A 389 16.37 1.27 -1.79
N ASN A 390 16.91 0.74 -2.88
CA ASN A 390 18.31 0.90 -3.26
C ASN A 390 18.65 2.27 -3.86
N GLU A 391 17.64 3.07 -4.24
CA GLU A 391 17.84 4.38 -4.89
C GLU A 391 18.71 5.36 -4.09
N PRO A 392 18.61 5.48 -2.74
CA PRO A 392 19.40 6.45 -2.01
C PRO A 392 20.90 6.19 -2.12
N TRP A 393 21.34 4.93 -2.07
CA TRP A 393 22.75 4.54 -2.12
C TRP A 393 23.20 4.30 -3.56
N ARG A 394 23.64 5.37 -4.24
CA ARG A 394 24.02 5.38 -5.67
C ARG A 394 25.53 5.29 -5.88
N ALA A 395 26.17 4.25 -5.38
CA ALA A 395 27.57 3.98 -5.69
C ALA A 395 27.82 4.08 -7.22
N GLY A 396 28.71 4.98 -7.64
CA GLY A 396 29.05 5.23 -9.05
C GLY A 396 28.02 6.03 -9.87
N GLY A 397 27.10 6.77 -9.24
CA GLY A 397 26.20 7.70 -9.94
C GLY A 397 25.13 7.03 -10.81
N ARG A 398 24.82 5.75 -10.54
CA ARG A 398 23.85 4.96 -11.33
C ARG A 398 22.48 5.66 -11.35
N ARG A 399 21.94 5.83 -12.57
CA ARG A 399 20.56 6.32 -12.77
C ARG A 399 19.54 5.19 -12.83
N ALA A 400 19.91 4.01 -13.34
CA ALA A 400 19.06 2.83 -13.37
C ALA A 400 18.87 2.23 -11.97
N GLY A 401 17.77 1.48 -11.76
CA GLY A 401 17.49 0.81 -10.49
C GLY A 401 18.54 -0.24 -10.14
N ASN A 402 18.52 -0.69 -8.88
CA ASN A 402 19.39 -1.76 -8.40
C ASN A 402 18.55 -2.78 -7.64
N THR A 403 18.58 -4.03 -8.08
CA THR A 403 17.80 -5.15 -7.52
C THR A 403 18.59 -5.97 -6.50
N GLU A 404 19.85 -5.62 -6.22
CA GLU A 404 20.69 -6.41 -5.32
C GLU A 404 20.15 -6.35 -3.86
N PRO A 405 20.03 -7.52 -3.20
CA PRO A 405 19.71 -7.60 -1.78
C PRO A 405 20.75 -6.90 -0.89
N PRO A 406 20.34 -6.40 0.28
CA PRO A 406 21.20 -5.59 1.14
C PRO A 406 22.46 -6.34 1.60
N GLU A 407 22.40 -7.63 1.92
CA GLU A 407 23.58 -8.37 2.39
C GLU A 407 24.67 -8.44 1.32
N ARG A 408 24.26 -8.65 0.06
CA ARG A 408 25.19 -8.69 -1.08
C ARG A 408 25.81 -7.32 -1.36
N ARG A 409 25.02 -6.25 -1.23
CA ARG A 409 25.53 -4.89 -1.42
C ARG A 409 26.54 -4.51 -0.34
N LEU A 410 26.21 -4.73 0.94
CA LEU A 410 27.13 -4.46 2.05
C LEU A 410 28.47 -5.20 1.90
N ALA A 411 28.45 -6.44 1.41
CA ALA A 411 29.66 -7.22 1.21
C ALA A 411 30.57 -6.69 0.07
N ARG A 412 29.99 -6.02 -0.94
CA ARG A 412 30.68 -5.64 -2.19
C ARG A 412 31.03 -4.17 -2.25
N GLU A 413 30.10 -3.30 -1.89
CA GLU A 413 30.18 -1.86 -2.13
C GLU A 413 30.50 -1.12 -0.82
N PRO A 414 31.41 -0.12 -0.83
CA PRO A 414 31.59 0.76 0.31
C PRO A 414 30.37 1.69 0.46
N LEU A 415 29.93 1.89 1.69
CA LEU A 415 28.95 2.89 2.09
C LEU A 415 29.47 4.29 1.80
N ASP A 416 28.54 5.18 1.48
CA ASP A 416 28.77 6.62 1.31
C ASP A 416 27.84 7.42 2.24
N ASP A 417 27.88 8.75 2.15
CA ASP A 417 27.05 9.66 2.95
C ASP A 417 25.53 9.44 2.80
N SER A 418 25.10 8.83 1.69
CA SER A 418 23.68 8.57 1.41
C SER A 418 23.20 7.23 1.98
N ALA A 419 24.12 6.35 2.39
CA ALA A 419 23.80 4.99 2.79
C ALA A 419 23.01 4.91 4.10
N ALA A 420 23.07 5.91 4.97
CA ALA A 420 22.22 5.96 6.17
C ALA A 420 20.72 6.01 5.81
N LYS A 421 20.34 6.80 4.79
CA LYS A 421 18.94 6.86 4.30
C LYS A 421 18.52 5.54 3.66
N TRP A 422 19.44 4.87 2.97
CA TRP A 422 19.22 3.52 2.45
C TRP A 422 18.97 2.50 3.57
N ALA A 423 19.80 2.50 4.61
CA ALA A 423 19.68 1.58 5.75
C ALA A 423 18.36 1.76 6.49
N GLU A 424 17.93 3.01 6.75
CA GLU A 424 16.61 3.32 7.31
C GLU A 424 15.48 2.70 6.46
N GLY A 425 15.51 2.91 5.15
CA GLY A 425 14.50 2.37 4.24
C GLY A 425 14.47 0.83 4.23
N MET A 426 15.63 0.18 4.21
CA MET A 426 15.73 -1.28 4.20
C MET A 426 15.33 -1.91 5.53
N ALA A 427 15.73 -1.32 6.67
CA ALA A 427 15.36 -1.80 8.00
C ALA A 427 13.86 -1.61 8.25
N ALA A 428 13.29 -0.45 7.91
CA ALA A 428 11.85 -0.20 8.00
C ALA A 428 11.02 -1.16 7.12
N ALA A 429 11.60 -1.65 6.02
CA ALA A 429 11.00 -2.66 5.15
C ALA A 429 11.22 -4.10 5.64
N GLY A 430 11.98 -4.31 6.73
CA GLY A 430 12.33 -5.65 7.24
C GLY A 430 13.30 -6.43 6.35
N LEU A 431 14.03 -5.74 5.46
CA LEU A 431 14.95 -6.36 4.51
C LEU A 431 16.40 -6.31 4.96
N LEU A 432 16.75 -5.41 5.90
CA LEU A 432 18.08 -5.30 6.48
C LEU A 432 18.01 -5.67 7.95
N ASP A 433 18.79 -6.68 8.35
CA ASP A 433 19.16 -6.89 9.75
C ASP A 433 20.21 -5.82 10.14
N PRO A 434 19.92 -4.91 11.10
CA PRO A 434 20.87 -3.87 11.50
C PRO A 434 22.21 -4.41 11.98
N ALA A 435 22.26 -5.66 12.46
CA ALA A 435 23.51 -6.31 12.85
C ALA A 435 24.51 -6.46 11.68
N ALA A 436 24.02 -6.57 10.44
CA ALA A 436 24.88 -6.63 9.25
C ALA A 436 25.67 -5.33 9.02
N LEU A 437 25.21 -4.18 9.54
CA LEU A 437 25.96 -2.92 9.49
C LEU A 437 27.20 -2.96 10.39
N ILE A 438 27.21 -3.78 11.44
CA ILE A 438 28.33 -3.91 12.36
C ILE A 438 29.42 -4.78 11.74
N ARG A 439 29.02 -5.95 11.22
CA ARG A 439 29.91 -7.03 10.76
C ARG A 439 30.45 -6.86 9.35
N THR A 440 29.67 -6.25 8.45
CA THR A 440 29.93 -6.34 7.00
C THR A 440 30.13 -4.98 6.36
N ALA A 441 29.45 -3.96 6.86
CA ALA A 441 29.46 -2.65 6.23
C ALA A 441 30.80 -1.92 6.44
N ARG A 442 31.27 -1.31 5.36
CA ARG A 442 32.51 -0.52 5.31
C ARG A 442 32.26 0.75 4.50
N PRO A 443 32.91 1.89 4.77
CA PRO A 443 33.73 2.20 5.93
C PRO A 443 32.95 2.31 7.25
N ALA A 444 33.64 2.13 8.38
CA ALA A 444 33.04 2.12 9.73
C ALA A 444 32.30 3.42 10.08
N VAL A 445 32.79 4.58 9.61
CA VAL A 445 32.15 5.88 9.86
C VAL A 445 30.72 5.95 9.33
N HIS A 446 30.47 5.43 8.13
CA HIS A 446 29.14 5.42 7.53
C HIS A 446 28.25 4.34 8.15
N ALA A 447 28.81 3.22 8.59
CA ALA A 447 28.08 2.21 9.35
C ALA A 447 27.57 2.79 10.68
N VAL A 448 28.40 3.55 11.41
CA VAL A 448 28.01 4.25 12.64
C VAL A 448 26.94 5.31 12.38
N ALA A 449 27.04 6.05 11.28
CA ALA A 449 26.01 7.02 10.87
C ALA A 449 24.67 6.34 10.57
N ALA A 450 24.69 5.21 9.86
CA ALA A 450 23.50 4.42 9.58
C ALA A 450 22.86 3.87 10.87
N LEU A 451 23.65 3.25 11.76
CA LEU A 451 23.17 2.76 13.05
C LEU A 451 22.56 3.88 13.90
N SER A 452 23.18 5.06 13.95
CA SER A 452 22.66 6.22 14.70
C SER A 452 21.30 6.66 14.15
N ARG A 453 21.15 6.71 12.82
CA ARG A 453 19.88 7.02 12.17
C ARG A 453 18.81 5.97 12.46
N LEU A 454 19.16 4.68 12.54
CA LEU A 454 18.22 3.62 12.93
C LEU A 454 17.76 3.80 14.37
N THR A 455 18.65 4.16 15.29
CA THR A 455 18.31 4.48 16.68
C THR A 455 17.33 5.65 16.78
N GLU A 456 17.59 6.75 16.07
CA GLU A 456 16.70 7.92 16.04
C GLU A 456 15.29 7.61 15.52
N ARG A 457 15.16 6.53 14.72
CA ARG A 457 13.91 6.09 14.10
C ARG A 457 13.24 4.93 14.80
N ASP A 458 13.81 4.44 15.91
CA ASP A 458 13.35 3.25 16.63
C ASP A 458 13.32 2.00 15.73
N LEU A 459 14.33 1.87 14.87
CA LEU A 459 14.51 0.76 13.92
C LEU A 459 15.71 -0.13 14.26
N LEU A 460 16.45 0.19 15.32
CA LEU A 460 17.58 -0.61 15.77
C LEU A 460 17.07 -1.82 16.57
N THR A 461 17.42 -3.03 16.13
CA THR A 461 16.95 -4.26 16.77
C THR A 461 17.70 -4.53 18.08
N GLY A 462 17.05 -5.23 19.01
CA GLY A 462 17.69 -5.70 20.25
C GLY A 462 18.92 -6.56 19.97
N ALA A 463 18.87 -7.42 18.93
CA ALA A 463 20.00 -8.23 18.52
C ALA A 463 21.23 -7.40 18.11
N ALA A 464 21.04 -6.33 17.34
CA ALA A 464 22.14 -5.44 16.95
C ALA A 464 22.71 -4.66 18.14
N LEU A 465 21.87 -4.26 19.10
CA LEU A 465 22.31 -3.64 20.35
C LEU A 465 23.13 -4.61 21.21
N ASP A 466 22.67 -5.85 21.36
CA ASP A 466 23.36 -6.87 22.14
C ASP A 466 24.71 -7.25 21.51
N GLU A 467 24.80 -7.25 20.18
CA GLU A 467 26.05 -7.46 19.46
C GLU A 467 27.04 -6.30 19.66
N LEU A 468 26.59 -5.04 19.50
CA LEU A 468 27.43 -3.87 19.81
C LEU A 468 27.92 -3.90 21.25
N ARG A 469 27.03 -4.26 22.19
CA ARG A 469 27.37 -4.35 23.61
C ARG A 469 28.43 -5.43 23.84
N THR A 470 28.21 -6.64 23.31
CA THR A 470 29.16 -7.76 23.44
C THR A 470 30.54 -7.40 22.88
N LEU A 471 30.60 -6.79 21.69
CA LEU A 471 31.86 -6.37 21.07
C LEU A 471 32.58 -5.29 21.88
N THR A 472 31.85 -4.28 22.35
CA THR A 472 32.44 -3.18 23.11
C THR A 472 32.87 -3.60 24.52
N GLU A 473 32.11 -4.47 25.20
CA GLU A 473 32.50 -5.06 26.48
C GLU A 473 33.74 -5.94 26.34
N ALA A 474 33.79 -6.79 25.32
CA ALA A 474 34.90 -7.72 25.10
C ALA A 474 36.21 -7.01 24.73
N HIS A 475 36.15 -5.97 23.89
CA HIS A 475 37.35 -5.34 23.33
C HIS A 475 37.70 -3.99 23.94
N LEU A 476 36.74 -3.17 24.36
CA LEU A 476 37.03 -1.84 24.91
C LEU A 476 36.94 -1.86 26.44
N GLY A 477 35.85 -2.42 26.99
CA GLY A 477 35.52 -2.38 28.41
C GLY A 477 35.42 -0.93 28.92
N ASP A 478 35.80 -0.70 30.17
CA ASP A 478 35.79 0.64 30.78
C ASP A 478 37.05 1.47 30.47
N ARG A 479 37.96 1.00 29.60
CA ARG A 479 39.28 1.61 29.37
C ARG A 479 39.18 2.90 28.53
N PRO A 480 39.36 4.10 29.11
CA PRO A 480 39.15 5.36 28.39
C PRO A 480 40.09 5.52 27.19
N GLU A 481 41.30 4.95 27.24
CA GLU A 481 42.26 5.04 26.14
C GLU A 481 41.80 4.26 24.90
N ALA A 482 41.17 3.09 25.07
CA ALA A 482 40.64 2.30 23.97
C ALA A 482 39.45 3.02 23.29
N TRP A 483 38.61 3.68 24.08
CA TRP A 483 37.53 4.51 23.54
C TRP A 483 38.05 5.74 22.79
N ALA A 484 39.07 6.43 23.31
CA ALA A 484 39.71 7.56 22.62
C ALA A 484 40.40 7.13 21.32
N ALA A 485 41.02 5.94 21.30
CA ALA A 485 41.60 5.36 20.10
C ALA A 485 40.53 5.05 19.03
N LEU A 486 39.36 4.52 19.43
CA LEU A 486 38.23 4.31 18.53
C LEU A 486 37.76 5.63 17.91
N ASP A 487 37.52 6.66 18.72
CA ASP A 487 37.04 7.96 18.24
C ASP A 487 38.05 8.62 17.29
N THR A 488 39.36 8.46 17.56
CA THR A 488 40.43 9.00 16.71
C THR A 488 40.53 8.25 15.37
N ALA A 489 40.38 6.92 15.38
CA ALA A 489 40.51 6.09 14.19
C ALA A 489 39.25 6.11 13.30
N LEU A 490 38.07 6.34 13.86
CA LEU A 490 36.78 6.24 13.17
C LEU A 490 36.71 7.00 11.83
N PRO A 491 37.13 8.28 11.72
CA PRO A 491 36.96 9.03 10.47
C PRO A 491 37.77 8.47 9.28
N GLY A 492 38.85 7.73 9.54
CA GLY A 492 39.75 7.19 8.51
C GLY A 492 39.78 5.66 8.42
N HIS A 493 38.92 4.96 9.16
CA HIS A 493 38.92 3.50 9.19
C HIS A 493 38.08 2.90 8.06
N GLU A 494 38.76 2.36 7.04
CA GLU A 494 38.16 1.77 5.84
C GLU A 494 37.50 0.39 6.07
N GLY A 495 37.80 -0.27 7.20
CA GLY A 495 37.23 -1.56 7.56
C GLY A 495 35.85 -1.47 8.21
N THR A 496 35.40 -2.58 8.79
CA THR A 496 34.09 -2.68 9.44
C THR A 496 34.09 -2.02 10.83
N LEU A 497 32.91 -1.86 11.43
CA LEU A 497 32.81 -1.37 12.81
C LEU A 497 33.36 -2.40 13.80
N GLU A 498 33.14 -3.69 13.56
CA GLU A 498 33.73 -4.78 14.33
C GLU A 498 35.28 -4.73 14.29
N ASP A 499 35.86 -4.55 13.11
CA ASP A 499 37.32 -4.41 12.94
C ASP A 499 37.86 -3.20 13.69
N LEU A 500 37.17 -2.06 13.60
CA LEU A 500 37.55 -0.82 14.30
C LEU A 500 37.53 -1.00 15.82
N ILE A 501 36.46 -1.59 16.37
CA ILE A 501 36.33 -1.88 17.81
C ILE A 501 37.45 -2.81 18.27
N THR A 502 37.69 -3.88 17.51
CA THR A 502 38.76 -4.85 17.81
C THR A 502 40.14 -4.19 17.75
N HIS A 503 40.38 -3.34 16.76
CA HIS A 503 41.64 -2.61 16.59
C HIS A 503 41.89 -1.64 17.74
N ALA A 504 40.91 -0.80 18.09
CA ALA A 504 40.99 0.13 19.21
C ALA A 504 41.19 -0.58 20.56
N GLY A 505 40.64 -1.79 20.70
CA GLY A 505 40.84 -2.65 21.87
C GLY A 505 42.31 -3.05 22.10
N ARG A 506 43.17 -3.02 21.08
CA ARG A 506 44.60 -3.36 21.20
C ARG A 506 45.47 -2.21 21.73
N THR A 507 44.90 -1.02 21.94
CA THR A 507 45.65 0.12 22.48
C THR A 507 46.19 -0.22 23.88
N PRO A 508 47.51 -0.06 24.12
CA PRO A 508 48.13 -0.41 25.40
C PRO A 508 47.53 0.41 26.54
N HIS A 509 47.26 -0.24 27.67
CA HIS A 509 46.91 0.47 28.89
C HIS A 509 48.20 1.07 29.50
N PRO A 510 48.26 2.37 29.82
CA PRO A 510 49.41 2.92 30.51
C PRO A 510 49.58 2.19 31.83
N ARG A 511 50.76 1.60 32.06
CA ARG A 511 51.09 1.01 33.36
C ARG A 511 51.02 2.11 34.42
N PRO A 512 50.34 1.90 35.56
CA PRO A 512 50.37 2.87 36.64
C PRO A 512 51.82 3.11 37.06
N PRO A 513 52.22 4.36 37.34
CA PRO A 513 53.54 4.64 37.87
C PRO A 513 53.69 3.87 39.20
N HIS A 514 54.78 3.10 39.29
CA HIS A 514 55.16 2.34 40.48
C HIS A 514 55.52 3.25 41.65
#